data_AF-A0A938QJ48-F1
#
_entry.id   AF-A0A938QJ48-F1
#
_cell.length_a   1.000
_cell.length_b   1.000
_cell.length_c   1.000
_cell.angle_alpha   90.00
_cell.angle_beta   90.00
_cell.angle_gamma   90.00
#
_symmetry.space_group_name_H-M   'P 1'
#
loop_
_entity.id
_entity.type
_entity.pdbx_description
1 polymer ?
#
loop_
_entity_poly.entity_id
_entity_poly.type
_entity_poly.pdbx_seq_one_letter_code
_entity_poly.pdbx_strand_id
1 'polypeptide(L)'
;MEAGQPFAAHLSLEGAWNMATLLREKWPETRVSILYDGSLAIPFGTFDRGRARKLDIALIPYNGKVRPLVKSEYISFNRKNIQTEQDLGWDLLVLSPRRNPGAQALGTAKILGLEVKEEEFLERYPQMVRPDQVVLDEKLIVGSACQPCDLRGALSQGRRVAKKTGALVKKAQAGELYAPRVISTVDQDKCSVCTLCREICDCLAIQPVSGPVEGLGHNVPRMVDTMLCTGEGTCAASCPELALTLQNCTLAQHEARVTALAQSLAADEIMGFGCQWSGAAAADQAGLRGLPYNRRFYLLPVRCLGQIDPVVMARAFLEGANGLLLIGCNPEECHHSYGIDHTWSRVWVLRKLLDLCGLERERIALAHSDITKPEGFVGTVESFMKTLDTLGPIQREAETQSKLQALYDTLHVYRVRWVLGVSLRRPWETSYPMHMPNPVAYDRTLTEIVGEEFFRARVRNLLRVKGKSLLLQDIAQTVGVDEERARDYLKDMGQEGLISIVFINRTLYYGLPFGPQ
;
A
#
# COMPACT_ATOMS: atom_id res chain seq x y z
N MET A 1 -20.43 9.60 27.21
CA MET A 1 -19.00 9.89 26.96
C MET A 1 -18.26 8.69 26.35
N GLU A 2 -18.89 7.91 25.46
CA GLU A 2 -18.23 6.82 24.70
C GLU A 2 -18.64 6.79 23.22
N ALA A 3 -19.07 7.94 22.66
CA ALA A 3 -19.60 8.04 21.30
C ALA A 3 -18.53 7.93 20.18
N GLY A 4 -17.39 7.29 20.44
CA GLY A 4 -16.29 7.12 19.48
C GLY A 4 -15.39 5.89 19.69
N GLN A 5 -15.63 5.07 20.73
CA GLN A 5 -14.88 3.83 20.97
C GLN A 5 -15.86 2.69 21.33
N PRO A 6 -16.68 2.20 20.38
CA PRO A 6 -17.70 1.20 20.65
C PRO A 6 -17.14 -0.11 21.22
N PHE A 7 -15.88 -0.45 20.93
CA PHE A 7 -15.21 -1.63 21.47
C PHE A 7 -14.84 -1.51 22.95
N ALA A 8 -14.64 -0.31 23.51
CA ALA A 8 -14.25 -0.13 24.91
C ALA A 8 -15.44 -0.08 25.87
N ALA A 9 -16.62 0.23 25.33
CA ALA A 9 -17.82 0.53 26.10
C ALA A 9 -18.34 -0.65 26.95
N HIS A 10 -18.12 -1.88 26.48
CA HIS A 10 -18.49 -3.08 27.23
C HIS A 10 -17.75 -3.20 28.58
N LEU A 11 -16.47 -2.81 28.64
CA LEU A 11 -15.65 -2.84 29.86
C LEU A 11 -16.08 -1.76 30.86
N SER A 12 -16.51 -0.60 30.37
CA SER A 12 -17.08 0.46 31.22
C SER A 12 -18.39 0.00 31.84
N LEU A 13 -19.26 -0.61 31.03
CA LEU A 13 -20.53 -1.13 31.49
C LEU A 13 -20.35 -2.28 32.51
N GLU A 14 -19.41 -3.19 32.27
CA GLU A 14 -19.05 -4.25 33.22
C GLU A 14 -18.49 -3.70 34.54
N GLY A 15 -17.61 -2.69 34.48
CA GLY A 15 -17.10 -2.01 35.67
C GLY A 15 -18.19 -1.33 36.48
N ALA A 16 -19.07 -0.57 35.81
CA ALA A 16 -20.22 0.09 36.44
C ALA A 16 -21.17 -0.92 37.10
N TRP A 17 -21.39 -2.06 36.45
CA TRP A 17 -22.20 -3.15 36.95
C TRP A 17 -21.63 -3.80 38.21
N ASN A 18 -20.34 -4.13 38.21
CA ASN A 18 -19.67 -4.72 39.37
C ASN A 18 -19.73 -3.77 40.57
N MET A 19 -19.55 -2.47 40.35
CA MET A 19 -19.65 -1.46 41.41
C MET A 19 -21.08 -1.28 41.90
N ALA A 20 -22.07 -1.26 41.00
CA ALA A 20 -23.48 -1.19 41.38
C ALA A 20 -23.92 -2.39 42.24
N THR A 21 -23.47 -3.59 41.85
CA THR A 21 -23.71 -4.83 42.59
C THR A 21 -23.11 -4.75 43.99
N LEU A 22 -21.83 -4.35 44.10
CA LEU A 22 -21.15 -4.20 45.38
C LEU A 22 -21.84 -3.16 46.28
N LEU A 23 -22.28 -2.04 45.71
CA LEU A 23 -23.01 -1.00 46.44
C LEU A 23 -24.32 -1.53 47.01
N ARG A 24 -25.12 -2.25 46.21
CA ARG A 24 -26.40 -2.82 46.66
C ARG A 24 -26.23 -3.96 47.67
N GLU A 25 -25.15 -4.72 47.56
CA GLU A 25 -24.81 -5.79 48.52
C GLU A 25 -24.37 -5.24 49.87
N LYS A 26 -23.60 -4.14 49.89
CA LYS A 26 -23.12 -3.51 51.13
C LYS A 26 -24.10 -2.51 51.73
N TRP A 27 -24.85 -1.80 50.90
CA TRP A 27 -25.80 -0.75 51.29
C TRP A 27 -27.13 -0.96 50.55
N PRO A 28 -28.01 -1.85 51.06
CA PRO A 28 -29.28 -2.20 50.42
C PRO A 28 -30.30 -1.06 50.33
N GLU A 29 -30.07 0.06 51.01
CA GLU A 29 -30.94 1.24 50.96
C GLU A 29 -30.57 2.20 49.80
N THR A 30 -29.36 2.07 49.24
CA THR A 30 -28.88 2.97 48.19
C THR A 30 -29.52 2.66 46.84
N ARG A 31 -30.20 3.62 46.21
CA ARG A 31 -30.73 3.44 44.85
C ARG A 31 -29.61 3.59 43.83
N VAL A 32 -29.41 2.58 42.99
CA VAL A 32 -28.35 2.58 41.97
C VAL A 32 -28.96 2.48 40.58
N SER A 33 -28.62 3.44 39.72
CA SER A 33 -29.00 3.49 38.31
C SER A 33 -27.78 3.54 37.41
N ILE A 34 -27.74 2.72 36.36
CA ILE A 34 -26.70 2.74 35.35
C ILE A 34 -27.30 3.28 34.06
N LEU A 35 -26.84 4.45 33.66
CA LEU A 35 -27.22 5.12 32.41
C LEU A 35 -26.23 4.71 31.29
N TYR A 36 -26.73 4.14 30.19
CA TYR A 36 -25.87 3.66 29.08
C TYR A 36 -26.48 3.92 27.70
N ASP A 37 -25.66 3.96 26.66
CA ASP A 37 -26.12 4.19 25.29
C ASP A 37 -26.91 2.97 24.78
N GLY A 38 -28.17 3.19 24.42
CA GLY A 38 -29.06 2.13 23.96
C GLY A 38 -28.67 1.47 22.64
N SER A 39 -27.72 2.03 21.88
CA SER A 39 -27.15 1.41 20.68
C SER A 39 -26.11 0.33 20.99
N LEU A 40 -25.56 0.29 22.21
CA LEU A 40 -24.53 -0.66 22.59
C LEU A 40 -25.10 -2.06 22.85
N ALA A 41 -24.33 -3.07 22.44
CA ALA A 41 -24.57 -4.45 22.85
C ALA A 41 -24.19 -4.62 24.32
N ILE A 42 -25.16 -5.06 25.14
CA ILE A 42 -24.94 -5.29 26.57
C ILE A 42 -24.24 -6.65 26.73
N PRO A 43 -23.07 -6.73 27.39
CA PRO A 43 -22.33 -7.99 27.55
C PRO A 43 -22.98 -8.97 28.55
N PHE A 44 -24.07 -8.55 29.20
CA PHE A 44 -24.76 -9.29 30.26
C PHE A 44 -25.73 -10.34 29.73
N GLY A 45 -25.55 -11.57 30.22
CA GLY A 45 -26.43 -12.69 29.95
C GLY A 45 -27.72 -12.67 30.79
N THR A 46 -28.53 -13.71 30.64
CA THR A 46 -29.80 -13.86 31.37
C THR A 46 -29.62 -13.87 32.89
N PHE A 47 -28.51 -14.44 33.37
CA PHE A 47 -28.16 -14.52 34.79
C PHE A 47 -27.93 -13.14 35.40
N ASP A 48 -27.09 -12.31 34.77
CA ASP A 48 -26.76 -10.97 35.25
C ASP A 48 -28.02 -10.08 35.32
N ARG A 49 -28.88 -10.15 34.30
CA ARG A 49 -30.17 -9.43 34.29
C ARG A 49 -31.10 -9.91 35.41
N GLY A 50 -31.09 -11.21 35.72
CA GLY A 50 -31.81 -11.77 36.86
C GLY A 50 -31.28 -11.22 38.19
N ARG A 51 -29.96 -11.13 38.34
CA ARG A 51 -29.31 -10.53 39.51
C ARG A 51 -29.63 -9.04 39.66
N ALA A 52 -29.70 -8.27 38.55
CA ALA A 52 -30.15 -6.87 38.56
C ALA A 52 -31.50 -6.72 39.23
N ARG A 53 -32.47 -7.52 38.79
CA ARG A 53 -33.84 -7.47 39.29
C ARG A 53 -33.91 -7.83 40.76
N LYS A 54 -33.12 -8.82 41.19
CA LYS A 54 -33.04 -9.22 42.60
C LYS A 54 -32.43 -8.12 43.48
N LEU A 55 -31.44 -7.39 42.96
CA LEU A 55 -30.76 -6.31 43.68
C LEU A 55 -31.39 -4.94 43.45
N ASP A 56 -32.48 -4.82 42.68
CA ASP A 56 -33.13 -3.55 42.32
C ASP A 56 -32.17 -2.52 41.68
N ILE A 57 -31.30 -2.98 40.77
CA ILE A 57 -30.40 -2.11 39.99
C ILE A 57 -31.09 -1.69 38.70
N ALA A 58 -31.29 -0.39 38.50
CA ALA A 58 -31.94 0.14 37.32
C ALA A 58 -30.94 0.30 36.15
N LEU A 59 -31.18 -0.41 35.04
CA LEU A 59 -30.44 -0.23 33.78
C LEU A 59 -31.26 0.65 32.83
N ILE A 60 -30.76 1.85 32.52
CA ILE A 60 -31.50 2.87 31.77
C ILE A 60 -30.80 3.16 30.44
N PRO A 61 -31.37 2.72 29.29
CA PRO A 61 -30.82 3.04 27.98
C PRO A 61 -31.24 4.44 27.52
N TYR A 62 -30.27 5.32 27.26
CA TYR A 62 -30.51 6.61 26.61
C TYR A 62 -30.33 6.53 25.09
N ASN A 63 -30.88 7.49 24.36
CA ASN A 63 -30.71 7.63 22.92
C ASN A 63 -29.31 8.16 22.61
N GLY A 64 -28.42 7.32 22.07
CA GLY A 64 -27.06 7.71 21.70
C GLY A 64 -26.94 8.90 20.74
N LYS A 65 -28.00 9.23 19.98
CA LYS A 65 -28.03 10.41 19.09
C LYS A 65 -28.16 11.74 19.84
N VAL A 66 -28.67 11.72 21.07
CA VAL A 66 -28.88 12.90 21.91
C VAL A 66 -28.02 12.76 23.16
N ARG A 67 -27.04 13.65 23.33
CA ARG A 67 -26.10 13.56 24.45
C ARG A 67 -26.80 13.96 25.77
N PRO A 68 -26.70 13.14 26.83
CA PRO A 68 -27.15 13.53 28.16
C PRO A 68 -26.47 14.80 28.65
N LEU A 69 -27.23 15.68 29.30
CA LEU A 69 -26.74 16.91 29.90
C LEU A 69 -26.61 16.72 31.42
N VAL A 70 -25.38 16.84 31.92
CA VAL A 70 -25.10 16.75 33.36
C VAL A 70 -25.29 18.14 33.98
N LYS A 71 -26.14 18.22 35.01
CA LYS A 71 -26.35 19.39 35.86
C LYS A 71 -25.91 19.08 37.29
N SER A 72 -25.91 20.09 38.15
CA SER A 72 -25.45 20.00 39.54
C SER A 72 -26.20 18.96 40.37
N GLU A 73 -27.49 18.74 40.09
CA GLU A 73 -28.37 17.89 40.92
C GLU A 73 -29.03 16.75 40.13
N TYR A 74 -28.98 16.81 38.79
CA TYR A 74 -29.64 15.84 37.93
C TYR A 74 -28.92 15.66 36.60
N ILE A 75 -29.28 14.59 35.89
CA ILE A 75 -28.89 14.34 34.50
C ILE A 75 -30.16 14.36 33.65
N SER A 76 -30.15 15.19 32.61
CA SER A 76 -31.23 15.26 31.64
C SER A 76 -30.89 14.44 30.39
N PHE A 77 -31.78 13.55 29.97
CA PHE A 77 -31.55 12.66 28.82
C PHE A 77 -32.86 12.17 28.19
N ASN A 78 -32.75 11.64 26.97
CA ASN A 78 -33.87 10.99 26.29
C ASN A 78 -33.67 9.47 26.36
N ARG A 79 -34.68 8.70 26.76
CA ARG A 79 -34.61 7.23 26.65
C ARG A 79 -34.56 6.80 25.20
N LYS A 80 -34.00 5.61 24.91
CA LYS A 80 -33.81 5.11 23.53
C LYS A 80 -35.04 5.26 22.61
N ASN A 81 -36.24 4.99 23.13
CA ASN A 81 -37.49 4.99 22.35
C ASN A 81 -38.44 6.15 22.73
N ILE A 82 -37.97 7.15 23.48
CA ILE A 82 -38.80 8.27 23.97
C ILE A 82 -38.15 9.57 23.50
N GLN A 83 -38.93 10.42 22.84
CA GLN A 83 -38.43 11.70 22.31
C GLN A 83 -38.49 12.86 23.29
N THR A 84 -39.18 12.69 24.43
CA THR A 84 -39.20 13.68 25.50
C THR A 84 -38.02 13.52 26.44
N GLU A 85 -37.51 14.64 26.94
CA GLU A 85 -36.47 14.68 27.96
C GLU A 85 -36.97 14.14 29.30
N GLN A 86 -36.06 13.55 30.07
CA GLN A 86 -36.29 13.06 31.43
C GLN A 86 -35.10 13.44 32.30
N ASP A 87 -35.41 13.84 33.53
CA ASP A 87 -34.40 14.17 34.52
C ASP A 87 -34.25 13.04 35.55
N LEU A 88 -33.01 12.69 35.85
CA LEU A 88 -32.65 11.74 36.89
C LEU A 88 -31.77 12.44 37.92
N GLY A 89 -32.32 12.68 39.11
CA GLY A 89 -31.59 13.25 40.25
C GLY A 89 -30.51 12.29 40.77
N TRP A 90 -29.42 12.83 41.31
CA TRP A 90 -28.33 12.04 41.86
C TRP A 90 -27.70 12.69 43.10
N ASP A 91 -27.32 11.85 44.08
CA ASP A 91 -26.49 12.27 45.22
C ASP A 91 -24.99 12.05 44.94
N LEU A 92 -24.67 11.02 44.14
CA LEU A 92 -23.32 10.75 43.63
C LEU A 92 -23.37 10.33 42.16
N LEU A 93 -22.67 11.09 41.30
CA LEU A 93 -22.48 10.75 39.90
C LEU A 93 -21.12 10.10 39.69
N VAL A 94 -21.12 8.84 39.27
CA VAL A 94 -19.91 8.14 38.84
C VAL A 94 -19.83 8.15 37.32
N LEU A 95 -18.79 8.80 36.80
CA LEU A 95 -18.48 8.80 35.38
C LEU A 95 -17.57 7.62 35.05
N SER A 96 -17.98 6.80 34.08
CA SER A 96 -17.06 5.82 33.47
C SER A 96 -16.14 6.56 32.50
N PRO A 97 -14.82 6.68 32.79
CA PRO A 97 -13.91 7.47 31.99
C PRO A 97 -13.60 6.79 30.67
N ARG A 98 -13.26 7.58 29.66
CA ARG A 98 -12.64 7.07 28.43
C ARG A 98 -11.30 6.41 28.78
N ARG A 99 -11.03 5.25 28.20
CA ARG A 99 -9.74 4.56 28.33
C ARG A 99 -8.85 4.99 27.18
N ASN A 100 -7.65 5.45 27.49
CA ASN A 100 -6.60 5.78 26.52
C ASN A 100 -5.25 5.29 27.07
N PRO A 101 -4.23 5.03 26.22
CA PRO A 101 -2.90 4.74 26.71
C PRO A 101 -2.31 5.91 27.52
N GLY A 102 -1.60 5.61 28.60
CA GLY A 102 -0.91 6.62 29.40
C GLY A 102 0.32 7.20 28.70
N ALA A 103 0.74 8.40 29.10
CA ALA A 103 1.88 9.12 28.50
C ALA A 103 3.18 8.29 28.49
N GLN A 104 3.43 7.47 29.52
CA GLN A 104 4.59 6.57 29.56
C GLN A 104 4.51 5.45 28.52
N ALA A 105 3.32 4.89 28.29
CA ALA A 105 3.13 3.86 27.26
C ALA A 105 3.35 4.46 25.86
N LEU A 106 2.87 5.68 25.62
CA LEU A 106 3.11 6.42 24.38
C LEU A 106 4.60 6.76 24.19
N GLY A 107 5.29 7.19 25.25
CA GLY A 107 6.74 7.43 25.22
C GLY A 107 7.54 6.17 24.91
N THR A 108 7.18 5.04 25.53
CA THR A 108 7.80 3.74 25.27
C THR A 108 7.54 3.28 23.83
N ALA A 109 6.33 3.47 23.33
CA ALA A 109 5.97 3.13 21.96
C ALA A 109 6.80 3.92 20.93
N LYS A 110 7.02 5.22 21.16
CA LYS A 110 7.92 6.05 20.33
C LYS A 110 9.36 5.52 20.32
N ILE A 111 9.91 5.16 21.50
CA ILE A 111 11.25 4.57 21.61
C ILE A 111 11.34 3.25 20.86
N LEU A 112 10.30 2.43 20.98
CA LEU A 112 10.18 1.17 20.27
C LEU A 112 9.82 1.36 18.79
N GLY A 113 9.82 2.57 18.23
CA GLY A 113 9.52 2.84 16.83
C GLY A 113 8.15 2.33 16.39
N LEU A 114 7.15 2.42 17.27
CA LEU A 114 5.74 2.23 16.95
C LEU A 114 5.15 3.59 16.56
N GLU A 115 4.26 3.61 15.58
CA GLU A 115 3.53 4.83 15.26
C GLU A 115 2.54 5.14 16.39
N VAL A 116 2.51 6.41 16.81
CA VAL A 116 1.71 6.87 17.95
C VAL A 116 0.81 8.02 17.50
N LYS A 117 -0.50 7.83 17.61
CA LYS A 117 -1.50 8.89 17.52
C LYS A 117 -1.99 9.25 18.91
N GLU A 118 -2.11 10.54 19.20
CA GLU A 118 -2.61 11.01 20.48
C GLU A 118 -4.06 10.51 20.68
N GLU A 119 -4.36 9.95 21.86
CA GLU A 119 -5.67 9.37 22.23
C GLU A 119 -6.11 8.06 21.56
N GLU A 120 -5.27 7.44 20.73
CA GLU A 120 -5.51 6.11 20.16
C GLU A 120 -4.67 5.04 20.88
N PHE A 121 -5.16 3.80 20.90
CA PHE A 121 -4.38 2.67 21.42
C PHE A 121 -3.27 2.25 20.44
N LEU A 122 -2.28 1.49 20.94
CA LEU A 122 -1.12 1.09 20.13
C LEU A 122 -1.46 -0.02 19.11
N GLU A 123 -2.54 -0.77 19.33
CA GLU A 123 -3.11 -1.63 18.31
C GLU A 123 -3.77 -0.74 17.27
N ARG A 124 -3.12 -0.65 16.11
CA ARG A 124 -3.86 -0.39 14.88
C ARG A 124 -4.84 -1.54 14.70
N TYR A 125 -5.92 -1.36 13.96
CA TYR A 125 -6.47 -2.51 13.25
C TYR A 125 -5.58 -2.69 12.01
N PRO A 126 -4.42 -3.37 12.04
CA PRO A 126 -3.94 -3.90 10.79
C PRO A 126 -5.00 -4.93 10.42
N GLN A 127 -5.76 -4.63 9.37
CA GLN A 127 -6.47 -5.64 8.60
C GLN A 127 -5.39 -6.57 8.07
N MET A 128 -4.91 -7.49 8.90
CA MET A 128 -3.82 -8.38 8.62
C MET A 128 -4.18 -9.72 9.23
N VAL A 129 -3.85 -10.79 8.52
CA VAL A 129 -4.11 -12.19 8.87
C VAL A 129 -3.48 -12.57 10.23
N ARG A 130 -2.68 -11.68 10.84
CA ARG A 130 -1.96 -11.85 12.11
C ARG A 130 -1.98 -10.55 12.94
N PRO A 131 -3.01 -10.30 13.77
CA PRO A 131 -3.13 -9.08 14.58
C PRO A 131 -1.99 -8.90 15.62
N ASP A 132 -1.22 -9.96 15.91
CA ASP A 132 -0.01 -9.90 16.74
C ASP A 132 1.26 -9.49 15.98
N GLN A 133 1.15 -9.19 14.69
CA GLN A 133 2.25 -8.71 13.85
C GLN A 133 1.99 -7.26 13.44
N VAL A 134 2.68 -6.34 14.12
CA VAL A 134 2.90 -4.99 13.59
C VAL A 134 3.96 -5.12 12.47
N VAL A 135 4.04 -4.12 11.59
CA VAL A 135 4.97 -3.83 10.47
C VAL A 135 6.45 -4.28 10.63
N LEU A 136 6.84 -4.75 11.81
CA LEU A 136 8.10 -5.41 12.11
C LEU A 136 7.78 -6.70 12.89
N ASP A 137 8.04 -7.88 12.30
CA ASP A 137 7.73 -9.26 12.76
C ASP A 137 8.11 -9.61 14.22
N GLU A 138 8.78 -8.71 14.94
CA GLU A 138 9.46 -8.93 16.22
C GLU A 138 8.90 -8.09 17.39
N LYS A 139 7.98 -7.15 17.14
CA LYS A 139 7.37 -6.31 18.20
C LYS A 139 6.02 -6.89 18.62
N LEU A 140 5.91 -7.28 19.89
CA LEU A 140 4.70 -7.87 20.46
C LEU A 140 4.11 -6.92 21.52
N ILE A 141 2.81 -6.62 21.42
CA ILE A 141 2.09 -5.75 22.36
C ILE A 141 1.07 -6.62 23.12
N VAL A 142 0.91 -6.39 24.42
CA VAL A 142 -0.02 -7.15 25.27
C VAL A 142 -0.78 -6.24 26.22
N GLY A 143 -1.99 -6.66 26.58
CA GLY A 143 -2.82 -6.03 27.59
C GLY A 143 -3.40 -4.70 27.11
N SER A 144 -3.70 -3.82 28.07
CA SER A 144 -4.36 -2.54 27.83
C SER A 144 -3.49 -1.52 27.09
N ALA A 145 -2.22 -1.82 26.80
CA ALA A 145 -1.42 -1.01 25.88
C ALA A 145 -1.84 -1.26 24.41
N CYS A 146 -2.29 -2.48 24.11
CA CYS A 146 -2.72 -2.92 22.79
C CYS A 146 -4.11 -2.36 22.47
N GLN A 147 -5.11 -2.76 23.26
CA GLN A 147 -6.49 -2.29 23.19
C GLN A 147 -7.12 -2.43 24.59
N PRO A 148 -8.24 -1.76 24.89
CA PRO A 148 -9.04 -2.02 26.06
C PRO A 148 -9.34 -3.52 26.18
N CYS A 149 -8.88 -4.13 27.26
CA CYS A 149 -9.19 -5.51 27.60
C CYS A 149 -9.40 -5.65 29.10
N ASP A 150 -10.15 -6.67 29.48
CA ASP A 150 -10.28 -7.11 30.86
C ASP A 150 -9.07 -7.95 31.29
N LEU A 151 -9.05 -8.37 32.55
CA LEU A 151 -7.96 -9.20 33.08
C LEU A 151 -7.82 -10.53 32.31
N ARG A 152 -8.93 -11.16 31.89
CA ARG A 152 -8.88 -12.43 31.15
C ARG A 152 -8.28 -12.22 29.76
N GLY A 153 -8.68 -11.17 29.05
CA GLY A 153 -8.12 -10.75 27.78
C GLY A 153 -6.62 -10.49 27.88
N ALA A 154 -6.19 -9.69 28.86
CA ALA A 154 -4.78 -9.39 29.09
C ALA A 154 -3.95 -10.66 29.38
N LEU A 155 -4.45 -11.56 30.24
CA LEU A 155 -3.77 -12.83 30.54
C LEU A 155 -3.72 -13.76 29.32
N SER A 156 -4.78 -13.81 28.51
CA SER A 156 -4.84 -14.60 27.28
C SER A 156 -3.84 -14.11 26.24
N GLN A 157 -3.77 -12.79 26.02
CA GLN A 157 -2.78 -12.16 25.16
C GLN A 157 -1.36 -12.43 25.67
N GLY A 158 -1.12 -12.24 26.97
CA GLY A 158 0.18 -12.49 27.61
C GLY A 158 0.66 -13.93 27.44
N ARG A 159 -0.22 -14.93 27.64
CA ARG A 159 0.11 -16.35 27.42
C ARG A 159 0.48 -16.64 25.96
N ARG A 160 -0.24 -16.05 25.01
CA ARG A 160 0.02 -16.22 23.57
C ARG A 160 1.38 -15.67 23.19
N VAL A 161 1.69 -14.45 23.63
CA VAL A 161 2.98 -13.80 23.41
C VAL A 161 4.10 -14.55 24.12
N ALA A 162 3.92 -14.96 25.37
CA ALA A 162 4.91 -15.76 26.10
C ALA A 162 5.25 -17.08 25.38
N LYS A 163 4.26 -17.75 24.80
CA LYS A 163 4.49 -18.97 23.99
C LYS A 163 5.32 -18.67 22.73
N LYS A 164 5.00 -17.59 22.01
CA LYS A 164 5.74 -17.14 20.82
C LYS A 164 7.17 -16.76 21.16
N THR A 165 7.36 -15.91 22.17
CA THR A 165 8.68 -15.48 22.66
C THR A 165 9.50 -16.66 23.18
N GLY A 166 8.90 -17.58 23.96
CA GLY A 166 9.59 -18.77 24.43
C GLY A 166 10.08 -19.68 23.30
N ALA A 167 9.31 -19.80 22.22
CA ALA A 167 9.76 -20.52 21.02
C ALA A 167 10.92 -19.81 20.32
N LEU A 168 10.88 -18.47 20.22
CA LEU A 168 11.98 -17.68 19.64
C LEU A 168 13.27 -17.79 20.47
N VAL A 169 13.17 -17.70 21.80
CA VAL A 169 14.32 -17.83 22.72
C VAL A 169 14.95 -19.21 22.61
N LYS A 170 14.15 -20.28 22.56
CA LYS A 170 14.67 -21.65 22.37
C LYS A 170 15.44 -21.79 21.06
N LYS A 171 14.91 -21.25 19.96
CA LYS A 171 15.62 -21.23 18.67
C LYS A 171 16.92 -20.42 18.76
N ALA A 172 16.89 -19.26 19.42
CA ALA A 172 18.08 -18.41 19.58
C ALA A 172 19.18 -19.13 20.37
N GLN A 173 18.83 -19.77 21.48
CA GLN A 173 19.76 -20.54 22.31
C GLN A 173 20.36 -21.73 21.57
N ALA A 174 19.62 -22.35 20.65
CA ALA A 174 20.10 -23.43 19.81
C ALA A 174 20.95 -22.94 18.61
N GLY A 175 21.10 -21.63 18.42
CA GLY A 175 21.74 -21.06 17.22
C GLY A 175 20.90 -21.22 15.94
N GLU A 176 19.62 -21.59 16.08
CA GLU A 176 18.68 -21.88 15.00
C GLU A 176 17.73 -20.72 14.70
N LEU A 177 17.93 -19.57 15.35
CA LEU A 177 17.15 -18.37 15.06
C LEU A 177 17.67 -17.72 13.77
N TYR A 178 17.27 -18.29 12.65
CA TYR A 178 17.45 -17.71 11.34
C TYR A 178 16.18 -16.95 10.98
N ALA A 179 16.31 -15.67 10.67
CA ALA A 179 15.29 -14.94 9.94
C ALA A 179 15.73 -14.92 8.47
N PRO A 180 15.22 -15.81 7.61
CA PRO A 180 15.37 -15.64 6.17
C PRO A 180 14.59 -14.39 5.77
N ARG A 181 15.23 -13.23 5.94
CA ARG A 181 14.67 -11.95 5.51
C ARG A 181 14.96 -11.83 4.05
N VAL A 182 13.89 -11.61 3.30
CA VAL A 182 14.07 -11.34 1.90
C VAL A 182 14.45 -9.88 1.78
N ILE A 183 15.74 -9.64 1.64
CA ILE A 183 16.35 -8.31 1.71
C ILE A 183 16.68 -7.79 0.31
N SER A 184 16.75 -6.47 0.19
CA SER A 184 17.37 -5.85 -0.96
C SER A 184 18.89 -6.01 -0.90
N THR A 185 19.52 -6.13 -2.05
CA THR A 185 20.97 -6.15 -2.24
C THR A 185 21.36 -5.13 -3.30
N VAL A 186 22.60 -4.66 -3.28
CA VAL A 186 23.09 -3.62 -4.20
C VAL A 186 24.30 -4.16 -4.96
N ASP A 187 24.19 -4.19 -6.28
CA ASP A 187 25.28 -4.40 -7.22
C ASP A 187 26.12 -3.11 -7.31
N GLN A 188 27.34 -3.15 -6.77
CA GLN A 188 28.19 -1.96 -6.68
C GLN A 188 28.71 -1.52 -8.05
N ASP A 189 28.84 -2.44 -9.02
CA ASP A 189 29.36 -2.13 -10.36
C ASP A 189 28.34 -1.32 -11.18
N LYS A 190 27.06 -1.38 -10.81
CA LYS A 190 25.97 -0.62 -11.45
C LYS A 190 25.59 0.65 -10.68
N CYS A 191 26.05 0.83 -9.45
CA CYS A 191 25.56 1.92 -8.60
C CYS A 191 26.12 3.28 -9.06
N SER A 192 25.29 4.13 -9.66
CA SER A 192 25.66 5.51 -10.02
C SER A 192 25.59 6.51 -8.87
N VAL A 193 25.39 6.03 -7.64
CA VAL A 193 25.38 6.84 -6.41
C VAL A 193 24.32 7.96 -6.41
N CYS A 194 23.24 7.81 -7.18
CA CYS A 194 22.18 8.83 -7.28
C CYS A 194 21.39 9.08 -5.98
N THR A 195 21.57 8.24 -4.95
CA THR A 195 20.95 8.32 -3.61
C THR A 195 19.43 8.15 -3.52
N LEU A 196 18.73 8.02 -4.65
CA LEU A 196 17.27 7.86 -4.69
C LEU A 196 16.76 6.70 -3.80
N CYS A 197 17.49 5.59 -3.78
CA CYS A 197 17.14 4.43 -2.95
C CYS A 197 17.17 4.73 -1.45
N ARG A 198 18.04 5.64 -0.99
CA ARG A 198 18.07 6.10 0.40
C ARG A 198 16.84 6.94 0.71
N GLU A 199 16.51 7.85 -0.19
CA GLU A 199 15.39 8.79 -0.01
C GLU A 199 14.03 8.09 0.08
N ILE A 200 13.86 6.96 -0.61
CA ILE A 200 12.60 6.21 -0.65
C ILE A 200 12.51 5.16 0.48
N CYS A 201 13.63 4.78 1.11
CA CYS A 201 13.68 3.66 2.04
C CYS A 201 13.11 4.02 3.42
N ASP A 202 11.87 3.62 3.69
CA ASP A 202 11.17 3.86 4.95
C ASP A 202 11.84 3.20 6.17
N CYS A 203 12.33 1.97 6.00
CA CYS A 203 13.04 1.25 7.06
C CYS A 203 14.48 1.72 7.27
N LEU A 204 14.95 2.74 6.55
CA LEU A 204 16.30 3.32 6.64
C LEU A 204 17.42 2.29 6.45
N ALA A 205 17.14 1.15 5.80
CA ALA A 205 18.11 0.08 5.59
C ALA A 205 19.19 0.43 4.56
N ILE A 206 18.94 1.37 3.65
CA ILE A 206 19.95 1.82 2.70
C ILE A 206 20.97 2.71 3.43
N GLN A 207 22.22 2.27 3.52
CA GLN A 207 23.31 2.94 4.24
C GLN A 207 24.49 3.21 3.30
N PRO A 208 25.36 4.20 3.58
CA PRO A 208 26.62 4.33 2.86
C PRO A 208 27.57 3.17 3.18
N VAL A 209 28.38 2.72 2.21
CA VAL A 209 29.34 1.60 2.38
C VAL A 209 30.48 1.95 3.36
N SER A 210 30.87 3.22 3.44
CA SER A 210 31.80 3.73 4.45
C SER A 210 31.05 4.69 5.38
N GLY A 211 31.54 4.83 6.62
CA GLY A 211 30.82 5.42 7.76
C GLY A 211 30.25 6.83 7.54
N PRO A 212 29.59 7.43 8.55
CA PRO A 212 29.06 8.78 8.45
C PRO A 212 30.22 9.76 8.31
N VAL A 213 30.64 10.02 7.08
CA VAL A 213 31.63 11.05 6.81
C VAL A 213 30.85 12.34 6.65
N GLU A 214 30.80 13.14 7.71
CA GLU A 214 30.47 14.55 7.60
C GLU A 214 31.27 15.15 6.44
N GLY A 215 30.59 15.60 5.40
CA GLY A 215 31.22 16.24 4.24
C GLY A 215 31.48 15.35 3.01
N LEU A 216 31.31 14.03 3.06
CA LEU A 216 31.17 13.24 1.82
C LEU A 216 29.70 13.27 1.42
N GLY A 217 29.34 14.18 0.51
CA GLY A 217 27.99 14.30 -0.04
C GLY A 217 27.53 13.05 -0.83
N HIS A 218 26.80 13.28 -1.92
CA HIS A 218 26.11 12.25 -2.72
C HIS A 218 27.02 11.21 -3.43
N ASN A 219 28.31 11.08 -3.10
CA ASN A 219 29.32 10.30 -3.85
C ASN A 219 29.80 9.01 -3.14
N VAL A 220 29.09 8.51 -2.13
CA VAL A 220 29.40 7.22 -1.49
C VAL A 220 28.43 6.13 -1.93
N PRO A 221 28.92 5.00 -2.51
CA PRO A 221 28.08 3.85 -2.86
C PRO A 221 27.23 3.36 -1.70
N ARG A 222 26.11 2.71 -2.02
CA ARG A 222 25.10 2.31 -1.04
C ARG A 222 25.16 0.81 -0.78
N MET A 223 24.98 0.43 0.48
CA MET A 223 24.74 -0.93 0.93
C MET A 223 23.36 -1.04 1.58
N VAL A 224 22.87 -2.27 1.73
CA VAL A 224 21.65 -2.55 2.48
C VAL A 224 22.05 -3.16 3.82
N ASP A 225 21.68 -2.51 4.91
CA ASP A 225 21.70 -3.11 6.23
C ASP A 225 20.65 -4.22 6.29
N THR A 226 21.12 -5.45 6.34
CA THR A 226 20.29 -6.66 6.34
C THR A 226 19.39 -6.78 7.58
N MET A 227 19.75 -6.12 8.68
CA MET A 227 18.99 -6.15 9.93
C MET A 227 17.85 -5.12 9.93
N LEU A 228 18.04 -4.00 9.24
CA LEU A 228 17.01 -2.96 9.10
C LEU A 228 16.02 -3.25 7.96
N CYS A 229 16.46 -3.94 6.91
CA CYS A 229 15.63 -4.17 5.72
C CYS A 229 14.36 -4.98 6.06
N THR A 230 13.21 -4.41 5.73
CA THR A 230 11.88 -5.04 5.90
C THR A 230 11.45 -5.85 4.68
N GLY A 231 12.22 -5.83 3.59
CA GLY A 231 11.95 -6.65 2.41
C GLY A 231 10.79 -6.20 1.53
N GLU A 232 10.44 -4.91 1.57
CA GLU A 232 9.40 -4.31 0.74
C GLU A 232 9.74 -4.40 -0.76
N GLY A 233 10.96 -3.97 -1.15
CA GLY A 233 11.43 -4.00 -2.54
C GLY A 233 11.28 -2.71 -3.34
N THR A 234 10.71 -1.63 -2.78
CA THR A 234 10.48 -0.38 -3.51
C THR A 234 11.76 0.26 -4.03
N CYS A 235 12.85 0.23 -3.26
CA CYS A 235 14.15 0.71 -3.71
C CYS A 235 14.69 -0.03 -4.94
N ALA A 236 14.39 -1.33 -5.08
CA ALA A 236 14.77 -2.12 -6.25
C ALA A 236 13.99 -1.68 -7.50
N ALA A 237 12.67 -1.55 -7.37
CA ALA A 237 11.79 -1.11 -8.46
C ALA A 237 12.01 0.36 -8.88
N SER A 238 12.58 1.19 -8.01
CA SER A 238 12.87 2.61 -8.30
C SER A 238 14.31 2.85 -8.76
N CYS A 239 15.20 1.86 -8.71
CA CYS A 239 16.60 2.07 -9.07
C CYS A 239 16.74 2.36 -10.57
N PRO A 240 17.28 3.52 -10.98
CA PRO A 240 17.43 3.86 -12.40
C PRO A 240 18.41 2.95 -13.13
N GLU A 241 19.46 2.49 -12.44
CA GLU A 241 20.51 1.61 -12.98
C GLU A 241 20.20 0.11 -12.83
N LEU A 242 19.06 -0.23 -12.20
CA LEU A 242 18.74 -1.61 -11.82
C LEU A 242 19.85 -2.28 -10.96
N ALA A 243 20.58 -1.47 -10.17
CA ALA A 243 21.61 -1.92 -9.25
C ALA A 243 21.03 -2.61 -8.01
N LEU A 244 19.80 -2.28 -7.62
CA LEU A 244 19.14 -2.88 -6.46
C LEU A 244 18.26 -4.06 -6.87
N THR A 245 18.38 -5.16 -6.14
CA THR A 245 17.56 -6.36 -6.33
C THR A 245 17.01 -6.85 -5.00
N LEU A 246 15.71 -7.10 -4.94
CA LEU A 246 15.10 -7.83 -3.83
C LEU A 246 15.34 -9.33 -4.04
N GLN A 247 15.99 -9.98 -3.09
CA GLN A 247 16.27 -11.41 -3.19
C GLN A 247 14.97 -12.21 -3.41
N ASN A 248 15.02 -13.32 -4.16
CA ASN A 248 13.85 -14.16 -4.48
C ASN A 248 12.62 -13.46 -5.10
N CYS A 249 12.74 -12.19 -5.47
CA CYS A 249 11.73 -11.37 -6.12
C CYS A 249 12.42 -10.42 -7.11
N THR A 250 13.37 -10.95 -7.90
CA THR A 250 14.14 -10.16 -8.86
C THR A 250 13.26 -9.68 -10.01
N LEU A 251 13.69 -8.63 -10.71
CA LEU A 251 12.99 -8.13 -11.90
C LEU A 251 12.74 -9.28 -12.91
N ALA A 252 13.79 -10.05 -13.22
CA ALA A 252 13.70 -11.18 -14.14
C ALA A 252 12.73 -12.28 -13.67
N GLN A 253 12.66 -12.55 -12.36
CA GLN A 253 11.69 -13.50 -11.80
C GLN A 253 10.26 -12.99 -11.94
N HIS A 254 10.01 -11.71 -11.71
CA HIS A 254 8.69 -11.12 -11.90
C HIS A 254 8.29 -11.11 -13.38
N GLU A 255 9.19 -10.72 -14.28
CA GLU A 255 8.93 -10.79 -15.72
C GLU A 255 8.62 -12.22 -16.16
N ALA A 256 9.42 -13.21 -15.76
CA ALA A 256 9.17 -14.60 -16.13
C ALA A 256 7.80 -15.11 -15.66
N ARG A 257 7.40 -14.78 -14.41
CA ARG A 257 6.07 -15.14 -13.86
C ARG A 257 4.95 -14.49 -14.66
N VAL A 258 5.11 -13.22 -15.02
CA VAL A 258 4.11 -12.45 -15.75
C VAL A 258 4.01 -12.91 -17.19
N THR A 259 5.13 -13.13 -17.87
CA THR A 259 5.17 -13.69 -19.23
C THR A 259 4.44 -15.03 -19.30
N ALA A 260 4.75 -15.95 -18.37
CA ALA A 260 4.12 -17.27 -18.34
C ALA A 260 2.60 -17.17 -18.15
N LEU A 261 2.13 -16.30 -17.25
CA LEU A 261 0.69 -16.10 -17.06
C LEU A 261 0.05 -15.42 -18.28
N ALA A 262 0.61 -14.29 -18.73
CA ALA A 262 0.07 -13.49 -19.83
C ALA A 262 -0.09 -14.28 -21.13
N GLN A 263 0.87 -15.15 -21.46
CA GLN A 263 0.81 -16.01 -22.65
C GLN A 263 -0.23 -17.14 -22.55
N SER A 264 -0.68 -17.47 -21.33
CA SER A 264 -1.70 -18.50 -21.09
C SER A 264 -3.13 -17.96 -21.03
N LEU A 265 -3.31 -16.64 -20.98
CA LEU A 265 -4.63 -16.00 -20.90
C LEU A 265 -5.38 -16.11 -22.22
N ALA A 266 -6.67 -16.39 -22.15
CA ALA A 266 -7.59 -16.18 -23.26
C ALA A 266 -7.84 -14.67 -23.50
N ALA A 267 -8.43 -14.34 -24.65
CA ALA A 267 -8.61 -12.96 -25.08
C ALA A 267 -9.47 -12.10 -24.13
N ASP A 268 -10.40 -12.72 -23.40
CA ASP A 268 -11.28 -12.05 -22.45
C ASP A 268 -10.87 -12.28 -20.98
N GLU A 269 -9.72 -12.92 -20.76
CA GLU A 269 -9.11 -13.11 -19.46
C GLU A 269 -8.10 -12.01 -19.13
N ILE A 270 -7.98 -11.73 -17.85
CA ILE A 270 -7.04 -10.74 -17.32
C ILE A 270 -6.28 -11.26 -16.13
N MET A 271 -5.15 -10.59 -15.88
CA MET A 271 -4.34 -10.85 -14.72
C MET A 271 -4.26 -9.62 -13.82
N GLY A 272 -3.83 -9.85 -12.58
CA GLY A 272 -3.61 -8.81 -11.62
C GLY A 272 -2.51 -9.15 -10.64
N PHE A 273 -2.12 -8.16 -9.83
CA PHE A 273 -1.16 -8.34 -8.74
C PHE A 273 -1.86 -8.12 -7.41
N GLY A 274 -1.67 -9.05 -6.47
CA GLY A 274 -2.22 -8.94 -5.12
C GLY A 274 -1.11 -8.73 -4.10
N CYS A 275 -1.15 -7.62 -3.36
CA CYS A 275 -0.29 -7.45 -2.19
C CYS A 275 -0.57 -8.57 -1.18
N GLN A 276 0.47 -9.28 -0.74
CA GLN A 276 0.35 -10.38 0.22
C GLN A 276 -0.28 -9.92 1.54
N TRP A 277 -0.04 -8.66 1.92
CA TRP A 277 -0.56 -8.06 3.15
C TRP A 277 -1.99 -7.51 3.02
N SER A 278 -2.58 -7.51 1.83
CA SER A 278 -3.95 -7.04 1.62
C SER A 278 -4.59 -7.77 0.43
N GLY A 279 -4.45 -7.30 -0.82
CA GLY A 279 -5.21 -7.82 -1.96
C GLY A 279 -5.23 -9.35 -2.10
N ALA A 280 -4.09 -10.03 -1.93
CA ALA A 280 -4.05 -11.49 -1.96
C ALA A 280 -4.72 -12.14 -0.74
N ALA A 281 -4.48 -11.59 0.45
CA ALA A 281 -5.14 -12.04 1.68
C ALA A 281 -6.67 -11.79 1.65
N ALA A 282 -7.13 -10.71 1.03
CA ALA A 282 -8.55 -10.44 0.81
C ALA A 282 -9.16 -11.45 -0.16
N ALA A 283 -8.42 -11.86 -1.20
CA ALA A 283 -8.81 -12.96 -2.09
C ALA A 283 -8.94 -14.29 -1.31
N ASP A 284 -7.98 -14.61 -0.45
CA ASP A 284 -8.04 -15.80 0.42
C ASP A 284 -9.28 -15.76 1.34
N GLN A 285 -9.59 -14.59 1.94
CA GLN A 285 -10.78 -14.42 2.76
C GLN A 285 -12.08 -14.56 1.95
N ALA A 286 -12.11 -14.05 0.72
CA ALA A 286 -13.24 -14.24 -0.18
C ALA A 286 -13.45 -15.73 -0.49
N GLY A 287 -12.37 -16.46 -0.76
CA GLY A 287 -12.38 -17.91 -0.97
C GLY A 287 -12.87 -18.69 0.25
N LEU A 288 -12.39 -18.37 1.45
CA LEU A 288 -12.82 -18.99 2.71
C LEU A 288 -14.31 -18.78 2.99
N ARG A 289 -14.85 -17.61 2.63
CA ARG A 289 -16.29 -17.31 2.75
C ARG A 289 -17.14 -17.85 1.61
N GLY A 290 -16.53 -18.47 0.59
CA GLY A 290 -17.23 -18.98 -0.58
C GLY A 290 -17.85 -17.86 -1.44
N LEU A 291 -17.28 -16.66 -1.43
CA LEU A 291 -17.77 -15.54 -2.24
C LEU A 291 -17.42 -15.76 -3.72
N PRO A 292 -18.41 -15.75 -4.63
CA PRO A 292 -18.12 -15.87 -6.06
C PRO A 292 -17.57 -14.56 -6.61
N TYR A 293 -16.60 -14.66 -7.52
CA TYR A 293 -16.13 -13.56 -8.37
C TYR A 293 -15.76 -14.11 -9.76
N ASN A 294 -15.51 -13.20 -10.70
CA ASN A 294 -15.30 -13.52 -12.11
C ASN A 294 -14.12 -14.47 -12.32
N ARG A 295 -14.39 -15.61 -12.96
CA ARG A 295 -13.40 -16.67 -13.21
C ARG A 295 -12.33 -16.30 -14.24
N ARG A 296 -12.53 -15.21 -14.99
CA ARG A 296 -11.59 -14.70 -15.99
C ARG A 296 -10.47 -13.83 -15.39
N PHE A 297 -10.46 -13.67 -14.06
CA PHE A 297 -9.44 -12.91 -13.35
C PHE A 297 -8.43 -13.81 -12.64
N TYR A 298 -7.16 -13.66 -12.98
CA TYR A 298 -6.05 -14.40 -12.39
C TYR A 298 -5.17 -13.50 -11.52
N LEU A 299 -5.14 -13.78 -10.21
CA LEU A 299 -4.36 -13.00 -9.25
C LEU A 299 -2.95 -13.59 -9.08
N LEU A 300 -1.93 -12.79 -9.36
CA LEU A 300 -0.54 -13.09 -9.05
C LEU A 300 -0.16 -12.49 -7.68
N PRO A 301 0.04 -13.30 -6.63
CA PRO A 301 0.43 -12.76 -5.33
C PRO A 301 1.88 -12.28 -5.35
N VAL A 302 2.12 -11.11 -4.75
CA VAL A 302 3.42 -10.48 -4.60
C VAL A 302 3.55 -9.93 -3.18
N ARG A 303 4.75 -9.92 -2.60
CA ARG A 303 4.95 -9.42 -1.22
C ARG A 303 4.35 -8.03 -0.98
N CYS A 304 4.80 -7.04 -1.75
CA CYS A 304 4.26 -5.68 -1.77
C CYS A 304 4.04 -5.26 -3.23
N LEU A 305 3.04 -4.42 -3.49
CA LEU A 305 2.91 -3.77 -4.81
C LEU A 305 4.04 -2.77 -5.07
N GLY A 306 4.59 -2.16 -4.00
CA GLY A 306 5.73 -1.24 -4.08
C GLY A 306 6.99 -1.86 -4.70
N GLN A 307 7.11 -3.18 -4.76
CA GLN A 307 8.22 -3.85 -5.46
C GLN A 307 7.99 -4.05 -6.96
N ILE A 308 6.78 -3.80 -7.46
CA ILE A 308 6.45 -4.04 -8.86
C ILE A 308 7.00 -2.88 -9.68
N ASP A 309 8.08 -3.18 -10.39
CA ASP A 309 8.67 -2.29 -11.38
C ASP A 309 7.68 -2.06 -12.53
N PRO A 310 7.51 -0.83 -13.03
CA PRO A 310 6.65 -0.58 -14.18
C PRO A 310 7.04 -1.40 -15.42
N VAL A 311 8.30 -1.82 -15.55
CA VAL A 311 8.77 -2.77 -16.58
C VAL A 311 8.00 -4.08 -16.54
N VAL A 312 7.70 -4.61 -15.35
CA VAL A 312 6.96 -5.86 -15.18
C VAL A 312 5.52 -5.69 -15.69
N MET A 313 4.91 -4.53 -15.44
CA MET A 313 3.56 -4.22 -15.93
C MET A 313 3.55 -4.09 -17.46
N ALA A 314 4.56 -3.41 -18.02
CA ALA A 314 4.76 -3.30 -19.45
C ALA A 314 4.99 -4.65 -20.13
N ARG A 315 5.79 -5.53 -19.50
CA ARG A 315 6.00 -6.90 -19.96
C ARG A 315 4.67 -7.65 -20.05
N ALA A 316 3.79 -7.53 -19.06
CA ALA A 316 2.48 -8.19 -19.12
C ALA A 316 1.68 -7.80 -20.38
N PHE A 317 1.62 -6.50 -20.68
CA PHE A 317 0.94 -6.01 -21.88
C PHE A 317 1.64 -6.47 -23.15
N LEU A 318 2.98 -6.47 -23.19
CA LEU A 318 3.75 -6.94 -24.34
C LEU A 318 3.49 -8.43 -24.65
N GLU A 319 3.32 -9.25 -23.62
CA GLU A 319 3.23 -10.72 -23.72
C GLU A 319 1.79 -11.27 -23.85
N GLY A 320 0.75 -10.45 -23.73
CA GLY A 320 -0.61 -10.91 -24.01
C GLY A 320 -1.72 -10.29 -23.17
N ALA A 321 -1.41 -9.70 -22.01
CA ALA A 321 -2.45 -9.18 -21.10
C ALA A 321 -3.30 -8.08 -21.75
N ASN A 322 -4.63 -8.22 -21.65
CA ASN A 322 -5.60 -7.23 -22.14
C ASN A 322 -5.94 -6.15 -21.09
N GLY A 323 -5.66 -6.46 -19.83
CA GLY A 323 -5.75 -5.52 -18.72
C GLY A 323 -5.03 -6.02 -17.47
N LEU A 324 -4.69 -5.08 -16.59
CA LEU A 324 -4.00 -5.32 -15.33
C LEU A 324 -4.74 -4.69 -14.15
N LEU A 325 -5.06 -5.50 -13.14
CA LEU A 325 -5.63 -5.02 -11.88
C LEU A 325 -4.63 -5.21 -10.73
N LEU A 326 -4.18 -4.12 -10.12
CA LEU A 326 -3.29 -4.14 -8.97
C LEU A 326 -4.12 -3.90 -7.71
N ILE A 327 -4.09 -4.81 -6.74
CA ILE A 327 -4.89 -4.73 -5.52
C ILE A 327 -3.96 -4.70 -4.30
N GLY A 328 -3.90 -3.55 -3.65
CA GLY A 328 -3.02 -3.26 -2.52
C GLY A 328 -3.76 -2.99 -1.21
N CYS A 329 -2.99 -2.62 -0.19
CA CYS A 329 -3.50 -2.13 1.09
C CYS A 329 -4.26 -0.81 0.91
N ASN A 330 -5.12 -0.43 1.85
CA ASN A 330 -5.61 0.95 1.87
C ASN A 330 -4.41 1.92 2.11
N PRO A 331 -4.37 3.11 1.49
CA PRO A 331 -3.21 4.01 1.57
C PRO A 331 -2.73 4.32 2.99
N GLU A 332 -3.65 4.57 3.93
CA GLU A 332 -3.33 4.85 5.34
C GLU A 332 -2.92 3.62 6.16
N GLU A 333 -3.05 2.43 5.57
CA GLU A 333 -2.86 1.12 6.21
C GLU A 333 -1.79 0.29 5.49
N CYS A 334 -0.98 0.92 4.63
CA CYS A 334 0.06 0.21 3.89
C CYS A 334 1.06 -0.44 4.86
N HIS A 335 1.29 -1.75 4.68
CA HIS A 335 2.19 -2.50 5.55
C HIS A 335 3.63 -1.96 5.55
N HIS A 336 4.09 -1.43 4.43
CA HIS A 336 5.41 -0.80 4.29
C HIS A 336 5.31 0.72 4.12
N SER A 337 4.32 1.33 4.78
CA SER A 337 4.07 2.77 4.84
C SER A 337 3.62 3.41 3.51
N TYR A 338 4.39 3.29 2.42
CA TYR A 338 4.16 4.05 1.18
C TYR A 338 4.18 3.23 -0.12
N GLY A 339 4.31 1.90 -0.03
CA GLY A 339 4.43 1.05 -1.21
C GLY A 339 3.26 1.16 -2.20
N ILE A 340 2.03 1.38 -1.73
CA ILE A 340 0.89 1.61 -2.62
C ILE A 340 0.91 2.99 -3.28
N ASP A 341 1.31 4.04 -2.55
CA ASP A 341 1.46 5.40 -3.11
C ASP A 341 2.46 5.39 -4.26
N HIS A 342 3.58 4.70 -4.09
CA HIS A 342 4.59 4.59 -5.16
C HIS A 342 4.10 3.78 -6.35
N THR A 343 3.28 2.75 -6.11
CA THR A 343 2.62 1.99 -7.17
C THR A 343 1.67 2.89 -7.97
N TRP A 344 0.98 3.83 -7.32
CA TRP A 344 0.07 4.76 -7.98
C TRP A 344 0.78 5.61 -9.03
N SER A 345 1.94 6.19 -8.68
CA SER A 345 2.76 6.97 -9.62
C SER A 345 3.24 6.13 -10.81
N ARG A 346 3.59 4.86 -10.58
CA ARG A 346 4.03 3.93 -11.65
C ARG A 346 2.89 3.53 -12.58
N VAL A 347 1.72 3.22 -12.03
CA VAL A 347 0.50 2.96 -12.82
C VAL A 347 0.14 4.20 -13.62
N TRP A 348 0.34 5.40 -13.06
CA TRP A 348 0.08 6.64 -13.79
C TRP A 348 1.01 6.80 -15.00
N VAL A 349 2.33 6.60 -14.84
CA VAL A 349 3.25 6.60 -16.00
C VAL A 349 2.86 5.55 -17.04
N LEU A 350 2.46 4.35 -16.61
CA LEU A 350 2.03 3.30 -17.55
C LEU A 350 0.78 3.71 -18.34
N ARG A 351 -0.20 4.37 -17.71
CA ARG A 351 -1.37 4.91 -18.41
C ARG A 351 -0.99 5.98 -19.44
N LYS A 352 -0.04 6.88 -19.13
CA LYS A 352 0.47 7.84 -20.13
C LYS A 352 1.09 7.12 -21.33
N LEU A 353 1.84 6.06 -21.09
CA LEU A 353 2.45 5.27 -22.17
C LEU A 353 1.42 4.45 -22.97
N LEU A 354 0.37 3.93 -22.33
CA LEU A 354 -0.74 3.25 -23.03
C LEU A 354 -1.45 4.23 -23.97
N ASP A 355 -1.69 5.46 -23.53
CA ASP A 355 -2.27 6.53 -24.35
C ASP A 355 -1.40 6.83 -25.59
N LEU A 356 -0.08 6.92 -25.42
CA LEU A 356 0.88 7.05 -26.52
C LEU A 356 0.89 5.83 -27.46
N CYS A 357 0.53 4.65 -26.96
CA CYS A 357 0.33 3.46 -27.78
C CYS A 357 -1.00 3.49 -28.56
N GLY A 358 -1.91 4.42 -28.25
CA GLY A 358 -3.29 4.43 -28.75
C GLY A 358 -4.19 3.40 -28.05
N LEU A 359 -3.85 3.02 -26.82
CA LEU A 359 -4.61 2.08 -25.99
C LEU A 359 -5.28 2.82 -24.83
N GLU A 360 -6.43 2.31 -24.41
CA GLU A 360 -7.23 2.90 -23.35
C GLU A 360 -6.53 2.80 -21.98
N ARG A 361 -6.56 3.91 -21.24
CA ARG A 361 -5.86 4.06 -19.96
C ARG A 361 -6.50 3.22 -18.86
N GLU A 362 -7.77 2.91 -19.04
CA GLU A 362 -8.60 2.08 -18.18
C GLU A 362 -8.18 0.60 -18.20
N ARG A 363 -7.31 0.19 -19.14
CA ARG A 363 -6.76 -1.18 -19.18
C ARG A 363 -5.84 -1.49 -18.00
N ILE A 364 -5.41 -0.50 -17.22
CA ILE A 364 -4.74 -0.73 -15.93
C ILE A 364 -5.43 0.05 -14.81
N ALA A 365 -5.67 -0.64 -13.69
CA ALA A 365 -6.25 -0.06 -12.50
C ALA A 365 -5.44 -0.44 -11.25
N LEU A 366 -5.33 0.52 -10.33
CA LEU A 366 -4.91 0.29 -8.96
C LEU A 366 -6.14 0.38 -8.08
N ALA A 367 -6.32 -0.60 -7.21
CA ALA A 367 -7.38 -0.70 -6.26
C ALA A 367 -6.82 -1.06 -4.88
N HIS A 368 -7.64 -0.86 -3.86
CA HIS A 368 -7.32 -1.21 -2.49
C HIS A 368 -8.41 -2.12 -1.94
N SER A 369 -8.03 -3.03 -1.04
CA SER A 369 -8.97 -3.97 -0.45
C SER A 369 -8.76 -4.13 1.04
N ASP A 370 -9.87 -4.25 1.76
CA ASP A 370 -9.89 -4.52 3.19
C ASP A 370 -10.05 -6.02 3.43
N ILE A 371 -9.09 -6.63 4.13
CA ILE A 371 -9.07 -8.08 4.39
C ILE A 371 -10.28 -8.51 5.23
N THR A 372 -10.80 -7.63 6.08
CA THR A 372 -11.97 -7.92 6.93
C THR A 372 -13.29 -7.86 6.17
N LYS A 373 -13.30 -7.18 5.01
CA LYS A 373 -14.44 -6.98 4.11
C LYS A 373 -14.13 -7.51 2.70
N PRO A 374 -13.96 -8.84 2.54
CA PRO A 374 -13.64 -9.46 1.26
C PRO A 374 -14.70 -9.23 0.17
N GLU A 375 -15.91 -8.81 0.53
CA GLU A 375 -16.93 -8.37 -0.42
C GLU A 375 -16.45 -7.18 -1.27
N GLY A 376 -15.60 -6.32 -0.69
CA GLY A 376 -14.95 -5.23 -1.41
C GLY A 376 -13.99 -5.72 -2.49
N PHE A 377 -13.20 -6.76 -2.22
CA PHE A 377 -12.33 -7.41 -3.22
C PHE A 377 -13.14 -7.91 -4.41
N VAL A 378 -14.23 -8.64 -4.15
CA VAL A 378 -15.13 -9.16 -5.19
C VAL A 378 -15.71 -8.02 -6.02
N GLY A 379 -16.24 -6.98 -5.36
CA GLY A 379 -16.79 -5.81 -6.06
C GLY A 379 -15.77 -5.10 -6.95
N THR A 380 -14.51 -4.98 -6.50
CA THR A 380 -13.42 -4.42 -7.30
C THR A 380 -13.14 -5.24 -8.55
N VAL A 381 -13.03 -6.57 -8.41
CA VAL A 381 -12.79 -7.48 -9.55
C VAL A 381 -13.93 -7.37 -10.56
N GLU A 382 -15.18 -7.49 -10.12
CA GLU A 382 -16.35 -7.40 -11.02
C GLU A 382 -16.44 -6.04 -11.72
N SER A 383 -16.18 -4.95 -11.00
CA SER A 383 -16.19 -3.61 -11.58
C SER A 383 -15.14 -3.48 -12.69
N PHE A 384 -13.94 -4.00 -12.47
CA PHE A 384 -12.87 -3.92 -13.46
C PHE A 384 -13.14 -4.82 -14.67
N MET A 385 -13.67 -6.03 -14.45
CA MET A 385 -14.11 -6.92 -15.52
C MET A 385 -15.15 -6.25 -16.42
N LYS A 386 -16.14 -5.56 -15.84
CA LYS A 386 -17.15 -4.81 -16.61
C LYS A 386 -16.54 -3.69 -17.45
N THR A 387 -15.53 -2.99 -16.94
CA THR A 387 -14.79 -1.99 -17.72
C THR A 387 -14.12 -2.66 -18.92
N LEU A 388 -13.45 -3.79 -18.73
CA LEU A 388 -12.76 -4.48 -19.82
C LEU A 388 -13.72 -5.13 -20.82
N ASP A 389 -14.87 -5.63 -20.40
CA ASP A 389 -15.90 -6.14 -21.32
C ASP A 389 -16.40 -5.03 -22.26
N THR A 390 -16.46 -3.78 -21.78
CA THR A 390 -16.79 -2.62 -22.61
C THR A 390 -15.68 -2.30 -23.62
N LEU A 391 -14.42 -2.45 -23.24
CA LEU A 391 -13.26 -2.12 -24.08
C LEU A 391 -12.92 -3.22 -25.09
N GLY A 392 -13.24 -4.46 -24.78
CA GLY A 392 -12.84 -5.63 -25.56
C GLY A 392 -11.32 -5.91 -25.55
N PRO A 393 -10.91 -6.98 -26.23
CA PRO A 393 -9.50 -7.38 -26.32
C PRO A 393 -8.68 -6.38 -27.14
N ILE A 394 -7.39 -6.29 -26.84
CA ILE A 394 -6.45 -5.47 -27.61
C ILE A 394 -6.21 -6.14 -28.98
N GLN A 395 -6.36 -5.37 -30.06
CA GLN A 395 -5.99 -5.82 -31.41
C GLN A 395 -4.46 -5.72 -31.57
N ARG A 396 -3.78 -6.87 -31.51
CA ARG A 396 -2.31 -6.99 -31.50
C ARG A 396 -1.71 -7.06 -32.90
N GLU A 397 -2.00 -6.05 -33.72
CA GLU A 397 -1.36 -5.89 -35.03
C GLU A 397 0.13 -5.57 -34.87
N ALA A 398 0.90 -5.70 -35.97
CA ALA A 398 2.34 -5.44 -35.96
C ALA A 398 2.70 -4.04 -35.41
N GLU A 399 1.87 -3.04 -35.70
CA GLU A 399 2.06 -1.68 -35.21
C GLU A 399 1.78 -1.56 -33.70
N THR A 400 0.69 -2.15 -33.21
CA THR A 400 0.39 -2.20 -31.76
C THR A 400 1.51 -2.93 -31.00
N GLN A 401 2.00 -4.05 -31.55
CA GLN A 401 3.11 -4.80 -30.93
C GLN A 401 4.41 -3.98 -30.91
N SER A 402 4.69 -3.21 -31.98
CA SER A 402 5.83 -2.29 -32.04
C SER A 402 5.74 -1.18 -30.98
N LYS A 403 4.54 -0.62 -30.77
CA LYS A 403 4.27 0.39 -29.74
C LYS A 403 4.40 -0.19 -28.32
N LEU A 404 3.87 -1.39 -28.07
CA LEU A 404 4.03 -2.08 -26.78
C LEU A 404 5.50 -2.41 -26.49
N GLN A 405 6.28 -2.79 -27.50
CA GLN A 405 7.73 -2.99 -27.34
C GLN A 405 8.43 -1.66 -27.00
N ALA A 406 8.06 -0.56 -27.66
CA ALA A 406 8.61 0.75 -27.32
C ALA A 406 8.21 1.23 -25.91
N LEU A 407 6.99 0.95 -25.47
CA LEU A 407 6.53 1.20 -24.10
C LEU A 407 7.42 0.47 -23.09
N TYR A 408 7.69 -0.82 -23.33
CA TYR A 408 8.59 -1.63 -22.52
C TYR A 408 10.02 -1.06 -22.50
N ASP A 409 10.57 -0.71 -23.66
CA ASP A 409 11.93 -0.17 -23.78
C ASP A 409 12.06 1.20 -23.11
N THR A 410 11.03 2.05 -23.19
CA THR A 410 11.00 3.39 -22.56
C THR A 410 11.19 3.32 -21.05
N LEU A 411 10.61 2.31 -20.40
CA LEU A 411 10.69 2.12 -18.95
C LEU A 411 12.05 1.58 -18.46
N HIS A 412 12.92 1.15 -19.38
CA HIS A 412 14.31 0.79 -19.08
C HIS A 412 15.25 2.00 -19.13
N VAL A 413 14.82 3.12 -19.72
CA VAL A 413 15.67 4.29 -19.89
C VAL A 413 15.92 4.96 -18.54
N TYR A 414 17.19 5.18 -18.21
CA TYR A 414 17.64 5.83 -16.98
C TYR A 414 16.87 7.13 -16.69
N ARG A 415 16.71 8.01 -17.70
CA ARG A 415 16.01 9.30 -17.57
C ARG A 415 14.55 9.12 -17.11
N VAL A 416 13.80 8.19 -17.69
CA VAL A 416 12.41 7.89 -17.29
C VAL A 416 12.37 7.35 -15.87
N ARG A 417 13.24 6.39 -15.55
CA ARG A 417 13.31 5.77 -14.22
C ARG A 417 13.69 6.77 -13.14
N TRP A 418 14.64 7.67 -13.43
CA TRP A 418 15.09 8.71 -12.52
C TRP A 418 13.98 9.71 -12.21
N VAL A 419 13.32 10.26 -13.24
CA VAL A 419 12.23 11.23 -13.05
C VAL A 419 11.08 10.59 -12.29
N LEU A 420 10.64 9.39 -12.69
CA LEU A 420 9.61 8.64 -11.95
C LEU A 420 10.01 8.43 -10.49
N GLY A 421 11.25 8.02 -10.25
CA GLY A 421 11.81 7.85 -8.91
C GLY A 421 11.72 9.10 -8.04
N VAL A 422 12.10 10.26 -8.58
CA VAL A 422 12.10 11.54 -7.85
C VAL A 422 10.69 12.00 -7.49
N SER A 423 9.66 11.60 -8.24
CA SER A 423 8.25 11.85 -7.84
C SER A 423 7.72 10.96 -6.72
N LEU A 424 8.47 9.96 -6.27
CA LEU A 424 7.99 9.05 -5.23
C LEU A 424 8.10 9.69 -3.85
N ARG A 425 7.07 9.48 -3.03
CA ARG A 425 6.98 9.97 -1.65
C ARG A 425 8.17 9.54 -0.81
N ARG A 426 8.74 10.47 -0.05
CA ARG A 426 9.80 10.17 0.92
C ARG A 426 9.21 9.86 2.30
N PRO A 427 9.85 8.99 3.11
CA PRO A 427 9.34 8.54 4.39
C PRO A 427 8.97 9.63 5.40
N TRP A 428 9.68 10.77 5.39
CA TRP A 428 9.45 11.87 6.33
C TRP A 428 8.48 12.94 5.81
N GLU A 429 7.93 12.76 4.60
CA GLU A 429 6.96 13.70 4.03
C GLU A 429 5.57 13.48 4.66
N THR A 430 5.21 14.38 5.58
CA THR A 430 3.91 14.40 6.28
C THR A 430 2.78 15.01 5.45
N SER A 431 3.11 15.72 4.37
CA SER A 431 2.22 16.16 3.31
C SER A 431 2.69 15.54 2.00
N TYR A 432 1.78 15.31 1.04
CA TYR A 432 2.16 14.85 -0.29
C TYR A 432 3.31 15.74 -0.81
N PRO A 433 4.34 15.23 -1.51
CA PRO A 433 5.41 16.03 -2.11
C PRO A 433 4.95 17.06 -3.16
N MET A 434 3.68 17.44 -3.19
CA MET A 434 3.17 18.65 -3.85
C MET A 434 3.44 19.91 -3.01
N HIS A 435 4.58 19.96 -2.32
CA HIS A 435 5.36 21.20 -2.30
C HIS A 435 6.36 21.23 -3.47
N MET A 436 6.18 20.40 -4.50
CA MET A 436 6.37 20.85 -5.88
C MET A 436 5.55 22.13 -6.02
N PRO A 437 6.17 23.31 -6.15
CA PRO A 437 5.42 24.57 -6.22
C PRO A 437 4.38 24.56 -7.36
N ASN A 438 4.55 23.66 -8.34
CA ASN A 438 3.63 23.44 -9.43
C ASN A 438 3.61 21.96 -9.89
N PRO A 439 2.69 21.13 -9.37
CA PRO A 439 2.60 19.72 -9.76
C PRO A 439 2.10 19.49 -11.18
N VAL A 440 1.34 20.45 -11.73
CA VAL A 440 0.94 20.44 -13.14
C VAL A 440 2.15 20.63 -14.04
N ALA A 441 3.07 21.53 -13.66
CA ALA A 441 4.32 21.72 -14.39
C ALA A 441 5.19 20.45 -14.35
N TYR A 442 5.28 19.78 -13.21
CA TYR A 442 5.98 18.51 -13.12
C TYR A 442 5.34 17.42 -13.99
N ASP A 443 4.01 17.24 -13.92
CA ASP A 443 3.31 16.24 -14.75
C ASP A 443 3.50 16.54 -16.25
N ARG A 444 3.50 17.81 -16.64
CA ARG A 444 3.84 18.22 -18.01
C ARG A 444 5.26 17.82 -18.39
N THR A 445 6.26 18.13 -17.57
CA THR A 445 7.65 17.75 -17.83
C THR A 445 7.84 16.24 -17.87
N LEU A 446 7.22 15.48 -16.94
CA LEU A 446 7.24 14.03 -16.96
C LEU A 446 6.61 13.48 -18.26
N THR A 447 5.50 14.07 -18.70
CA THR A 447 4.83 13.68 -19.96
C THR A 447 5.69 13.97 -21.18
N GLU A 448 6.36 15.13 -21.22
CA GLU A 448 7.30 15.49 -22.28
C GLU A 448 8.47 14.50 -22.34
N ILE A 449 9.09 14.20 -21.20
CA ILE A 449 10.21 13.24 -21.10
C ILE A 449 9.76 11.84 -21.53
N VAL A 450 8.63 11.36 -21.03
CA VAL A 450 8.10 10.03 -21.39
C VAL A 450 7.76 9.96 -22.88
N GLY A 451 7.17 11.02 -23.45
CA GLY A 451 6.84 11.09 -24.88
C GLY A 451 8.08 11.12 -25.77
N GLU A 452 9.12 11.86 -25.37
CA GLU A 452 10.40 11.91 -26.07
C GLU A 452 11.11 10.55 -26.03
N GLU A 453 11.22 9.92 -24.86
CA GLU A 453 11.87 8.61 -24.73
C GLU A 453 11.07 7.49 -25.43
N PHE A 454 9.74 7.59 -25.45
CA PHE A 454 8.88 6.71 -26.25
C PHE A 454 9.14 6.86 -27.75
N PHE A 455 9.26 8.10 -28.25
CA PHE A 455 9.65 8.35 -29.64
C PHE A 455 11.03 7.75 -29.95
N ARG A 456 12.03 8.00 -29.09
CA ARG A 456 13.40 7.48 -29.23
C ARG A 456 13.39 5.94 -29.28
N ALA A 457 12.60 5.29 -28.43
CA ALA A 457 12.42 3.84 -28.43
C ALA A 457 11.76 3.33 -29.74
N ARG A 458 10.70 4.00 -30.22
CA ARG A 458 10.03 3.68 -31.48
C ARG A 458 10.99 3.73 -32.67
N VAL A 459 11.79 4.79 -32.78
CA VAL A 459 12.78 4.96 -33.85
C VAL A 459 13.82 3.83 -33.81
N ARG A 460 14.39 3.55 -32.63
CA ARG A 460 15.38 2.47 -32.48
C ARG A 460 14.82 1.12 -32.88
N ASN A 461 13.58 0.82 -32.49
CA ASN A 461 12.92 -0.44 -32.85
C ASN A 461 12.61 -0.51 -34.34
N LEU A 462 12.16 0.59 -34.95
CA LEU A 462 11.94 0.68 -36.39
C LEU A 462 13.23 0.41 -37.17
N LEU A 463 14.33 1.06 -36.80
CA LEU A 463 15.64 0.90 -37.45
C LEU A 463 16.17 -0.53 -37.29
N ARG A 464 15.99 -1.16 -36.12
CA ARG A 464 16.33 -2.57 -35.88
C ARG A 464 15.55 -3.52 -36.77
N VAL A 465 14.24 -3.33 -36.89
CA VAL A 465 13.38 -4.20 -37.71
C VAL A 465 13.64 -4.01 -39.21
N LYS A 466 13.89 -2.78 -39.66
CA LYS A 466 14.17 -2.50 -41.07
C LYS A 466 15.60 -2.89 -41.48
N GLY A 467 16.55 -2.87 -40.54
CA GLY A 467 17.95 -3.24 -40.80
C GLY A 467 18.69 -2.32 -41.77
N LYS A 468 18.17 -1.12 -42.03
CA LYS A 468 18.74 -0.13 -42.97
C LYS A 468 18.48 1.29 -42.50
N SER A 469 19.27 2.23 -43.00
CA SER A 469 19.05 3.66 -42.75
C SER A 469 17.80 4.17 -43.47
N LEU A 470 17.05 5.06 -42.82
CA LEU A 470 15.77 5.59 -43.30
C LEU A 470 15.81 7.12 -43.45
N LEU A 471 14.89 7.66 -44.26
CA LEU A 471 14.71 9.10 -44.41
C LEU A 471 13.89 9.68 -43.24
N LEU A 472 14.02 11.00 -43.02
CA LEU A 472 13.22 11.72 -42.02
C LEU A 472 11.71 11.49 -42.24
N GLN A 473 11.26 11.56 -43.49
CA GLN A 473 9.85 11.42 -43.87
C GLN A 473 9.32 10.03 -43.53
N ASP A 474 10.08 8.99 -43.85
CA ASP A 474 9.70 7.60 -43.55
C ASP A 474 9.58 7.37 -42.04
N ILE A 475 10.52 7.93 -41.27
CA ILE A 475 10.51 7.83 -39.80
C ILE A 475 9.33 8.59 -39.22
N ALA A 476 9.15 9.86 -39.60
CA ALA A 476 8.07 10.72 -39.13
C ALA A 476 6.70 10.10 -39.41
N GLN A 477 6.49 9.60 -40.64
CA GLN A 477 5.26 8.94 -41.05
C GLN A 477 5.01 7.64 -40.27
N THR A 478 6.04 6.82 -40.07
CA THR A 478 5.87 5.53 -39.38
C THR A 478 5.64 5.70 -37.88
N VAL A 479 6.32 6.66 -37.25
CA VAL A 479 6.19 6.91 -35.80
C VAL A 479 4.96 7.77 -35.49
N GLY A 480 4.42 8.50 -36.47
CA GLY A 480 3.22 9.33 -36.33
C GLY A 480 3.50 10.67 -35.64
N VAL A 481 4.65 11.27 -35.92
CA VAL A 481 5.07 12.58 -35.36
C VAL A 481 5.39 13.52 -36.51
N ASP A 482 5.19 14.83 -36.29
CA ASP A 482 5.50 15.86 -37.28
C ASP A 482 7.00 15.88 -37.64
N GLU A 483 7.32 16.21 -38.89
CA GLU A 483 8.70 16.15 -39.40
C GLU A 483 9.66 17.11 -38.67
N GLU A 484 9.16 18.24 -38.17
CA GLU A 484 9.95 19.24 -37.47
C GLU A 484 10.42 18.70 -36.11
N ARG A 485 9.48 18.19 -35.30
CA ARG A 485 9.77 17.56 -34.02
C ARG A 485 10.56 16.27 -34.16
N ALA A 486 10.26 15.46 -35.18
CA ALA A 486 11.05 14.26 -35.47
C ALA A 486 12.50 14.62 -35.79
N ARG A 487 12.75 15.72 -36.54
CA ARG A 487 14.10 16.20 -36.85
C ARG A 487 14.85 16.62 -35.60
N ASP A 488 14.21 17.34 -34.68
CA ASP A 488 14.85 17.79 -33.43
C ASP A 488 15.26 16.59 -32.57
N TYR A 489 14.35 15.63 -32.35
CA TYR A 489 14.66 14.42 -31.59
C TYR A 489 15.74 13.57 -32.27
N LEU A 490 15.69 13.39 -33.59
CA LEU A 490 16.71 12.63 -34.31
C LEU A 490 18.08 13.30 -34.24
N LYS A 491 18.14 14.63 -34.25
CA LYS A 491 19.37 15.39 -34.07
C LYS A 491 19.97 15.10 -32.69
N ASP A 492 19.17 15.19 -31.63
CA ASP A 492 19.62 14.91 -30.26
C ASP A 492 20.07 13.45 -30.11
N MET A 493 19.29 12.50 -30.66
CA MET A 493 19.67 11.08 -30.69
C MET A 493 21.02 10.84 -31.41
N GLY A 494 21.30 11.58 -32.49
CA GLY A 494 22.58 11.52 -33.19
C GLY A 494 23.74 12.08 -32.37
N GLN A 495 23.52 13.19 -31.65
CA GLN A 495 24.52 13.79 -30.76
C GLN A 495 24.85 12.87 -29.57
N GLU A 496 23.86 12.15 -29.06
CA GLU A 496 24.01 11.16 -27.99
C GLU A 496 24.56 9.80 -28.49
N GLY A 497 24.75 9.64 -29.80
CA GLY A 497 25.27 8.39 -30.39
C GLY A 497 24.27 7.22 -30.38
N LEU A 498 22.98 7.48 -30.17
CA LEU A 498 21.92 6.47 -30.18
C LEU A 498 21.59 5.98 -31.60
N ILE A 499 21.84 6.83 -32.60
CA ILE A 499 21.67 6.57 -34.04
C ILE A 499 22.85 7.13 -34.83
N SER A 500 23.10 6.58 -36.01
CA SER A 500 24.00 7.17 -36.99
C SER A 500 23.24 8.13 -37.90
N ILE A 501 23.85 9.27 -38.23
CA ILE A 501 23.32 10.22 -39.21
C ILE A 501 24.33 10.31 -40.36
N VAL A 502 23.91 9.89 -41.56
CA VAL A 502 24.75 9.84 -42.75
C VAL A 502 24.18 10.78 -43.80
N PHE A 503 25.04 11.56 -44.45
CA PHE A 503 24.65 12.48 -45.52
C PHE A 503 25.02 11.88 -46.88
N ILE A 504 24.02 11.42 -47.64
CA ILE A 504 24.20 10.80 -48.95
C ILE A 504 23.47 11.65 -49.99
N ASN A 505 24.16 12.11 -51.04
CA ASN A 505 23.57 12.88 -52.15
C ASN A 505 22.73 14.09 -51.71
N ARG A 506 23.20 14.84 -50.70
CA ARG A 506 22.50 15.98 -50.08
C ARG A 506 21.25 15.63 -49.25
N THR A 507 21.10 14.37 -48.88
CA THR A 507 19.97 13.88 -48.08
C THR A 507 20.49 13.21 -46.80
N LEU A 508 19.84 13.49 -45.67
CA LEU A 508 20.15 12.87 -44.39
C LEU A 508 19.43 11.52 -44.27
N TYR A 509 20.20 10.50 -43.91
CA TYR A 509 19.74 9.16 -43.57
C TYR A 509 20.05 8.86 -42.11
N TYR A 510 19.13 8.22 -41.42
CA TYR A 510 19.22 7.88 -40.00
C TYR A 510 19.27 6.36 -39.86
N GLY A 511 20.31 5.83 -39.21
CA GLY A 511 20.56 4.40 -39.07
C GLY A 511 20.96 4.01 -37.64
N LEU A 512 21.25 2.72 -37.42
CA LEU A 512 21.85 2.29 -36.15
C LEU A 512 23.34 2.63 -36.13
N PRO A 513 23.93 2.94 -34.96
CA PRO A 513 25.34 3.33 -34.85
C PRO A 513 26.32 2.21 -35.23
N PHE A 514 25.88 0.95 -35.23
CA PHE A 514 26.69 -0.23 -35.58
C PHE A 514 26.00 -1.20 -36.57
N GLY A 515 25.11 -0.71 -37.44
CA GLY A 515 24.43 -1.53 -38.46
C GLY A 515 25.31 -1.82 -39.69
N PRO A 516 25.03 -2.89 -40.48
CA PRO A 516 25.71 -3.09 -41.75
C PRO A 516 25.43 -1.88 -42.66
N GLN A 517 26.50 -1.34 -43.24
CA GLN A 517 26.50 -0.13 -44.06
C GLN A 517 25.60 -0.22 -45.28
#